data_AF-A0A9E4R2U3-F1
#
_entry.id   AF-A0A9E4R2U3-F1
#
_cell.length_a   1.000
_cell.length_b   1.000
_cell.length_c   1.000
_cell.angle_alpha   90.00
_cell.angle_beta   90.00
_cell.angle_gamma   90.00
#
_symmetry.space_group_name_H-M   'P 1'
#
loop_
_entity.id
_entity.type
_entity.pdbx_description
1 polymer ?
#
loop_
_entity_poly.entity_id
_entity_poly.type
_entity_poly.pdbx_seq_one_letter_code
_entity_poly.pdbx_strand_id
1 'polypeptide(L)'
;AQADERSGEDAILDEDEMSWPVGVKDARQCKGDVASGPVSHGIGSCKSPKYWDYSIYANMILLCSGGDVETARELCNDLLTMLEPQPDEA
;
A
#
# COMPACT_ATOMS: atom_id res chain seq x y z
N ALA A 1 -6.22 12.67 5.80
CA ALA A 1 -4.79 12.80 6.12
C ALA A 1 -3.96 12.27 4.94
N GLN A 2 -2.67 12.58 4.84
CA GLN A 2 -1.81 12.16 3.70
C GLN A 2 -1.74 10.63 3.54
N ALA A 3 -1.94 9.88 4.63
CA ALA A 3 -2.02 8.42 4.58
C ALA A 3 -3.30 7.93 3.87
N ASP A 4 -4.46 8.53 4.17
CA ASP A 4 -5.73 8.21 3.50
C ASP A 4 -5.64 8.43 1.99
N GLU A 5 -4.99 9.52 1.56
CA GLU A 5 -4.75 9.81 0.13
C GLU A 5 -3.92 8.72 -0.57
N ARG A 6 -3.10 7.98 0.18
CA ARG A 6 -2.15 6.99 -0.35
C ARG A 6 -2.64 5.55 -0.27
N SER A 7 -3.77 5.29 0.37
CA SER A 7 -4.21 3.95 0.72
C SER A 7 -5.65 3.68 0.33
N GLY A 8 -5.92 2.43 -0.04
CA GLY A 8 -7.27 1.96 -0.30
C GLY A 8 -7.70 2.15 -1.75
N GLU A 9 -8.99 1.95 -2.00
CA GLU A 9 -9.58 2.02 -3.34
C GLU A 9 -9.55 3.44 -3.92
N ASP A 10 -9.75 4.45 -3.08
CA ASP A 10 -9.80 5.87 -3.45
C ASP A 10 -8.42 6.55 -3.41
N ALA A 11 -7.32 5.78 -3.37
CA ALA A 11 -5.99 6.35 -3.33
C ALA A 11 -5.74 7.23 -4.58
N ILE A 12 -5.20 8.43 -4.36
CA ILE A 12 -4.85 9.35 -5.43
C ILE A 12 -3.52 8.89 -6.01
N LEU A 13 -3.55 8.42 -7.26
CA LEU A 13 -2.39 7.89 -7.95
C LEU A 13 -1.89 8.82 -9.05
N ASP A 14 -2.51 9.96 -9.29
CA ASP A 14 -2.01 10.95 -10.25
C ASP A 14 -1.18 12.03 -9.54
N GLU A 15 0.01 12.33 -10.07
CA GLU A 15 0.95 13.24 -9.42
C GLU A 15 0.39 14.67 -9.32
N ASP A 16 -0.40 15.08 -10.31
CA ASP A 16 -0.98 16.41 -10.40
C ASP A 16 -2.17 16.63 -9.45
N GLU A 17 -2.78 15.54 -8.96
CA GLU A 17 -3.96 15.56 -8.07
C GLU A 17 -3.58 15.42 -6.59
N MET A 18 -2.33 15.08 -6.29
CA MET A 18 -1.87 14.76 -4.94
C MET A 18 -1.52 16.01 -4.13
N SER A 19 -1.83 15.98 -2.83
CA SER A 19 -1.32 16.97 -1.89
C SER A 19 0.16 16.77 -1.59
N TRP A 20 0.65 15.53 -1.77
CA TRP A 20 2.05 15.16 -1.60
C TRP A 20 2.51 14.23 -2.74
N PRO A 21 3.13 14.77 -3.81
CA PRO A 21 3.49 13.98 -4.99
C PRO A 21 4.74 13.11 -4.83
N VAL A 22 5.57 13.37 -3.81
CA VAL A 22 6.85 12.67 -3.62
C VAL A 22 6.64 11.17 -3.43
N GLY A 23 7.27 10.35 -4.27
CA GLY A 23 7.16 8.89 -4.18
C GLY A 23 5.83 8.31 -4.68
N VAL A 24 5.05 9.05 -5.48
CA VAL A 24 3.80 8.54 -6.08
C VAL A 24 4.03 7.28 -6.92
N LYS A 25 5.16 7.19 -7.62
CA LYS A 25 5.51 5.99 -8.41
C LYS A 25 5.71 4.77 -7.53
N ASP A 26 6.22 4.94 -6.32
CA ASP A 26 6.44 3.85 -5.35
C ASP A 26 5.16 3.40 -4.67
N ALA A 27 4.13 4.25 -4.67
CA ALA A 27 2.78 3.97 -4.15
C ALA A 27 1.87 3.25 -5.16
N ARG A 28 2.34 3.05 -6.40
CA ARG A 28 1.64 2.31 -7.44
C ARG A 28 2.14 0.86 -7.52
N GLN A 29 1.26 -0.04 -7.90
CA GLN A 29 1.63 -1.39 -8.33
C GLN A 29 1.08 -1.68 -9.72
N CYS A 30 1.80 -2.48 -10.49
CA CYS A 30 1.32 -3.00 -11.77
C CYS A 30 0.55 -4.29 -11.49
N LYS A 31 -0.75 -4.29 -11.77
CA LYS A 31 -1.55 -5.52 -11.81
C LYS A 31 -1.67 -5.98 -13.26
N GLY A 32 -1.60 -7.29 -13.48
CA GLY A 32 -1.86 -7.88 -14.80
C GLY A 32 -3.33 -7.70 -15.18
N ASP A 33 -3.60 -7.51 -16.46
CA ASP A 33 -4.97 -7.41 -16.96
C ASP A 33 -5.67 -8.78 -16.85
N VAL A 34 -6.72 -8.87 -16.03
CA VAL A 34 -7.59 -10.07 -15.96
C VAL A 34 -8.34 -10.33 -17.26
N ALA A 35 -8.42 -9.32 -18.14
CA ALA A 35 -9.20 -9.37 -19.38
C ALA A 35 -8.56 -10.21 -20.50
N SER A 36 -7.30 -10.62 -20.40
CA SER A 36 -6.59 -11.25 -21.53
C SER A 36 -5.92 -12.59 -21.22
N GLY A 37 -6.56 -13.42 -20.40
CA GLY A 37 -6.21 -14.85 -20.28
C GLY A 37 -4.78 -15.13 -19.78
N PRO A 38 -4.34 -16.40 -19.77
CA PRO A 38 -3.15 -16.83 -19.05
C PRO A 38 -1.81 -16.31 -19.62
N VAL A 39 -1.84 -15.60 -20.76
CA VAL A 39 -0.64 -15.03 -21.38
C VAL A 39 -0.98 -13.67 -22.03
N SER A 40 -1.54 -12.74 -21.25
CA SER A 40 -1.61 -11.35 -21.69
C SER A 40 -0.29 -10.64 -21.41
N HIS A 41 0.42 -10.21 -22.45
CA HIS A 41 1.37 -9.10 -22.36
C HIS A 41 0.64 -7.75 -22.53
N GLY A 42 -0.60 -7.65 -22.07
CA GLY A 42 -1.26 -6.36 -21.89
C GLY A 42 -0.38 -5.52 -20.98
N ILE A 43 -0.07 -4.31 -21.40
CA ILE A 43 0.67 -3.33 -20.60
C ILE A 43 -0.16 -3.13 -19.33
N GLY A 44 0.18 -3.86 -18.27
CA GLY A 44 -0.52 -3.79 -16.99
C GLY A 44 -0.55 -2.33 -16.58
N SER A 45 -1.75 -1.80 -16.31
CA SER A 45 -1.85 -0.43 -15.85
C SER A 45 -1.13 -0.36 -14.49
N CYS A 46 0.04 0.27 -14.47
CA CYS A 46 0.79 0.55 -13.24
C CYS A 46 0.15 1.71 -12.46
N LYS A 47 -1.18 1.71 -12.42
CA LYS A 47 -2.06 2.69 -11.78
C LYS A 47 -3.03 1.98 -10.81
N SER A 48 -2.59 0.87 -10.22
CA SER A 48 -3.31 0.27 -9.09
C SER A 48 -2.67 0.74 -7.77
N PRO A 49 -3.45 0.94 -6.70
CA PRO A 49 -2.91 1.30 -5.40
C PRO A 49 -2.09 0.14 -4.85
N LYS A 50 -0.86 0.43 -4.40
CA LYS A 50 0.01 -0.56 -3.75
C LYS A 50 -0.40 -0.77 -2.29
N TYR A 51 -0.79 0.30 -1.62
CA TYR A 51 -1.18 0.30 -0.22
C TYR A 51 -2.70 0.29 -0.11
N TRP A 52 -3.24 -0.59 0.72
CA TRP A 52 -4.69 -0.73 0.89
C TRP A 52 -5.19 -0.29 2.26
N ASP A 53 -4.27 -0.13 3.21
CA ASP A 53 -4.53 0.51 4.50
C ASP A 53 -3.22 1.10 5.06
N TYR A 54 -3.26 1.64 6.26
CA TYR A 54 -2.10 2.04 7.04
C TYR A 54 -2.31 1.78 8.53
N SER A 55 -1.20 1.70 9.27
CA SER A 55 -1.20 1.60 10.72
C SER A 55 -0.37 2.72 11.33
N ILE A 56 -0.78 3.18 12.51
CA ILE A 56 -0.02 4.17 13.28
C ILE A 56 0.60 3.45 14.47
N TYR A 57 1.93 3.47 14.54
CA TYR A 57 2.69 2.84 15.62
C TYR A 57 3.68 3.84 16.20
N ALA A 58 3.51 4.18 17.48
CA ALA A 58 4.21 5.26 18.16
C ALA A 58 4.14 6.59 17.35
N ASN A 59 5.25 7.04 16.77
CA ASN A 59 5.36 8.25 15.95
C ASN A 59 5.53 7.96 14.44
N MET A 60 5.28 6.72 14.01
CA MET A 60 5.42 6.29 12.61
C MET A 60 4.05 6.01 11.99
N ILE A 61 3.93 6.34 10.69
CA ILE A 61 2.83 5.89 9.84
C ILE A 61 3.39 4.81 8.92
N LEU A 62 2.84 3.60 9.03
CA LEU A 62 3.20 2.44 8.22
C LEU A 62 2.15 2.23 7.14
N LEU A 63 2.50 2.46 5.87
CA LEU A 63 1.61 2.15 4.74
C LEU A 63 1.65 0.65 4.45
N CYS A 64 0.48 0.02 4.43
CA CYS A 64 0.32 -1.43 4.40
C CYS A 64 0.00 -1.91 2.99
N SER A 65 0.91 -2.68 2.40
CA SER A 65 0.70 -3.28 1.08
C SER A 65 -0.33 -4.40 1.14
N GLY A 66 -1.15 -4.56 0.10
CA GLY A 66 -2.14 -5.64 0.05
C GLY A 66 -2.81 -5.76 -1.31
N GLY A 67 -3.69 -6.76 -1.44
CA GLY A 67 -4.65 -6.85 -2.54
C GLY A 67 -5.97 -6.13 -2.25
N ASP A 68 -6.26 -5.98 -0.95
CA ASP A 68 -7.45 -5.41 -0.31
C ASP A 68 -7.08 -4.95 1.11
N VAL A 69 -8.04 -4.33 1.80
CA VAL A 69 -7.87 -3.77 3.16
C VAL A 69 -7.54 -4.85 4.19
N GLU A 70 -8.16 -6.03 4.09
CA GLU A 70 -7.99 -7.11 5.07
C GLU A 70 -6.57 -7.67 5.01
N THR A 71 -6.13 -8.03 3.81
CA THR A 71 -4.76 -8.50 3.55
C THR A 71 -3.71 -7.47 4.00
N ALA A 72 -3.95 -6.18 3.73
CA ALA A 72 -3.02 -5.14 4.13
C ALA A 72 -2.89 -5.03 5.65
N ARG A 73 -4.00 -5.11 6.39
CA ARG A 73 -3.99 -5.10 7.85
C ARG A 73 -3.25 -6.30 8.42
N GLU A 74 -3.50 -7.50 7.90
CA GLU A 74 -2.81 -8.73 8.33
C GLU A 74 -1.29 -8.57 8.20
N LEU A 75 -0.81 -8.18 7.01
CA LEU A 75 0.62 -8.02 6.76
C LEU A 75 1.28 -6.94 7.64
N CYS A 76 0.56 -5.85 7.91
CA CYS A 76 1.05 -4.82 8.82
C CYS A 76 1.11 -5.29 10.27
N ASN A 77 0.09 -6.01 10.75
CA ASN A 77 0.07 -6.54 12.11
C ASN A 77 1.18 -7.58 12.32
N ASP A 78 1.43 -8.43 11.32
CA ASP A 78 2.53 -9.39 11.35
C ASP A 78 3.88 -8.67 11.48
N LEU A 79 4.10 -7.61 10.70
CA LEU A 79 5.32 -6.82 10.78
C LEU A 79 5.46 -6.11 12.13
N LEU A 80 4.38 -5.50 12.63
CA LEU A 80 4.41 -4.80 13.93
C LEU A 80 4.73 -5.77 15.08
N THR A 81 4.18 -6.98 15.05
CA THR A 81 4.51 -8.03 16.03
C THR A 81 6.00 -8.39 16.04
N MET A 82 6.67 -8.31 14.87
CA MET A 82 8.11 -8.53 14.78
C MET A 82 8.95 -7.32 15.23
N LEU A 83 8.39 -6.11 15.14
CA LEU A 83 9.05 -4.87 15.55
C LEU A 83 8.88 -4.56 17.03
N GLU A 84 7.86 -5.12 17.68
CA GLU A 84 7.63 -4.94 19.11
C GLU A 84 8.82 -5.49 19.91
N PRO A 85 9.46 -4.66 20.77
CA PRO A 85 10.56 -5.11 21.60
C PRO A 85 10.06 -6.21 22.55
N GLN A 86 10.83 -7.30 22.64
CA GLN A 86 10.53 -8.37 23.57
C GLN A 86 10.71 -7.86 25.01
N PRO A 87 9.87 -8.33 25.96
CA PRO A 87 9.87 -7.83 27.34
C PRO A 87 11.21 -7.98 28.07
N ASP A 88 12.13 -8.79 27.55
CA ASP A 88 13.45 -9.03 28.14
C ASP A 88 14.53 -8.01 27.66
N GLU A 89 14.19 -7.11 26.73
CA GLU A 89 15.11 -6.14 26.10
C GLU A 89 14.86 -4.68 26.57
N ALA A 90 13.94 -4.47 27.53
CA ALA A 90 13.50 -3.15 28.01
C ALA A 90 14.07 -2.74 29.38
#